data_AF-E5WWA0-F1
#
_entry.id   AF-E5WWA0-F1
#
_cell.length_a   1.000
_cell.length_b   1.000
_cell.length_c   1.000
_cell.angle_alpha   90.00
_cell.angle_beta   90.00
_cell.angle_gamma   90.00
#
_symmetry.space_group_name_H-M   'P 1'
#
loop_
_entity.id
_entity.type
_entity.pdbx_description
1 polymer ?
#
loop_
_entity_poly.entity_id
_entity_poly.type
_entity_poly.pdbx_seq_one_letter_code
_entity_poly.pdbx_strand_id
1 'polypeptide(L)'
;MILVQPTPEELKAVRRKAPYRILHKDDTAHVVADNQTGITAYAAFETYSPTKDEIFLSIPAETMVMQKQAGSKLLLSVCDPNLNISEKTYTTKEPSRPIEKKLILKGKWRSTAPNNKITVHSNQTETVLIVTCQHGQPVEFTLSRK
;
A
#
# COMPACT_ATOMS: atom_id res chain seq x y z
N MET A 1 -14.28 -13.83 1.02
CA MET A 1 -14.86 -12.54 0.56
C MET A 1 -16.25 -12.42 1.15
N ILE A 2 -16.60 -11.24 1.65
CA ILE A 2 -17.94 -10.94 2.15
C ILE A 2 -18.61 -10.02 1.14
N LEU A 3 -19.82 -10.34 0.70
CA LEU A 3 -20.64 -9.49 -0.15
C LEU A 3 -21.73 -8.87 0.72
N VAL A 4 -21.86 -7.55 0.70
CA VAL A 4 -22.91 -6.84 1.45
C VAL A 4 -24.16 -6.82 0.60
N GLN A 5 -25.21 -7.53 1.04
CA GLN A 5 -26.53 -7.57 0.38
C GLN A 5 -26.48 -7.83 -1.15
N PRO A 6 -25.79 -8.90 -1.62
CA PRO A 6 -25.68 -9.14 -3.06
C PRO A 6 -27.01 -9.58 -3.67
N THR A 7 -27.21 -9.23 -4.94
CA THR A 7 -28.27 -9.81 -5.77
C THR A 7 -27.99 -11.30 -6.07
N PRO A 8 -29.02 -12.10 -6.41
CA PRO A 8 -28.83 -13.47 -6.88
C PRO A 8 -27.85 -13.58 -8.06
N GLU A 9 -27.89 -12.60 -8.97
CA GLU A 9 -27.03 -12.50 -10.14
C GLU A 9 -25.57 -12.25 -9.75
N GLU A 10 -25.31 -11.31 -8.84
CA GLU A 10 -23.96 -11.04 -8.32
C GLU A 10 -23.37 -12.24 -7.58
N LEU A 11 -24.18 -12.92 -6.75
CA LEU A 11 -23.78 -14.16 -6.09
C LEU A 11 -23.39 -15.24 -7.10
N LYS A 12 -24.19 -15.42 -8.16
CA LYS A 12 -23.90 -16.38 -9.22
C LYS A 12 -22.63 -16.01 -9.99
N ALA A 13 -22.42 -14.72 -10.28
CA ALA A 13 -21.24 -14.23 -10.97
C ALA A 13 -19.96 -14.50 -10.17
N VAL A 14 -19.95 -14.13 -8.89
CA VAL A 14 -18.82 -14.33 -7.97
C VAL A 14 -18.47 -15.80 -7.78
N ARG A 15 -19.48 -16.68 -7.69
CA ARG A 15 -19.27 -18.14 -7.58
C ARG A 15 -18.58 -18.73 -8.81
N ARG A 16 -18.82 -18.15 -9.99
CA ARG A 16 -18.17 -18.58 -11.24
C ARG A 16 -16.74 -18.07 -11.35
N LYS A 17 -16.50 -16.83 -10.91
CA LYS A 17 -15.19 -16.18 -10.98
C LYS A 17 -15.03 -15.19 -9.83
N ALA A 18 -14.02 -15.41 -9.00
CA ALA A 18 -13.67 -14.46 -7.96
C ALA A 18 -13.33 -13.09 -8.59
N PRO A 19 -13.84 -11.97 -8.03
CA PRO A 19 -13.55 -10.64 -8.56
C PRO A 19 -12.12 -10.16 -8.24
N TYR A 20 -11.34 -10.95 -7.50
CA TYR A 20 -9.98 -10.64 -7.08
C TYR A 20 -9.01 -11.78 -7.41
N ARG A 21 -7.71 -11.49 -7.32
CA ARG A 21 -6.62 -12.45 -7.45
C ARG A 21 -5.65 -12.30 -6.28
N ILE A 22 -5.29 -13.41 -5.66
CA ILE A 22 -4.21 -13.45 -4.67
C ILE A 22 -2.89 -13.47 -5.45
N LEU A 23 -2.07 -12.44 -5.28
CA LEU A 23 -0.76 -12.34 -5.93
C LEU A 23 0.34 -12.99 -5.08
N HIS A 24 0.21 -12.86 -3.76
CA HIS A 24 1.17 -13.39 -2.80
C HIS A 24 0.46 -13.67 -1.46
N LYS A 25 0.82 -14.76 -0.79
CA LYS A 25 0.25 -15.14 0.52
C LYS A 25 1.21 -16.05 1.27
N ASP A 26 1.99 -15.47 2.16
CA ASP A 26 2.80 -16.16 3.15
C ASP A 26 3.04 -15.25 4.36
N ASP A 27 3.94 -15.66 5.24
CA ASP A 27 4.29 -14.92 6.46
C ASP A 27 5.07 -13.62 6.18
N THR A 28 5.55 -13.40 4.95
CA THR A 28 6.23 -12.16 4.56
C THR A 28 5.22 -11.08 4.20
N ALA A 29 4.25 -11.42 3.33
CA ALA A 29 3.23 -10.48 2.91
C ALA A 29 1.96 -11.17 2.39
N HIS A 30 0.85 -10.44 2.45
CA HIS A 30 -0.37 -10.74 1.73
C HIS A 30 -0.63 -9.68 0.67
N VAL A 31 -0.79 -10.10 -0.59
CA VAL A 31 -1.02 -9.20 -1.72
C VAL A 31 -2.23 -9.66 -2.52
N VAL A 32 -3.21 -8.78 -2.68
CA VAL A 32 -4.48 -9.06 -3.37
C VAL A 32 -4.77 -7.97 -4.38
N ALA A 33 -5.00 -8.37 -5.64
CA ALA A 33 -5.48 -7.48 -6.69
C ALA A 33 -6.99 -7.63 -6.86
N ASP A 34 -7.73 -6.54 -6.76
CA ASP A 34 -9.14 -6.45 -7.11
C ASP A 34 -9.27 -6.08 -8.60
N ASN A 35 -9.82 -7.00 -9.39
CA ASN A 35 -9.94 -6.83 -10.84
C ASN A 35 -11.04 -5.84 -11.22
N GLN A 36 -12.02 -5.60 -10.35
CA GLN A 36 -13.12 -4.68 -10.64
C GLN A 36 -12.70 -3.23 -10.48
N THR A 37 -11.98 -2.92 -9.40
CA THR A 37 -11.57 -1.55 -9.08
C THR A 37 -10.19 -1.18 -9.61
N GLY A 38 -9.38 -2.17 -10.00
CA GLY A 38 -7.98 -2.01 -10.44
C GLY A 38 -7.02 -1.72 -9.28
N ILE A 39 -7.45 -1.98 -8.04
CA ILE A 39 -6.66 -1.74 -6.83
C ILE A 39 -5.83 -3.00 -6.52
N THR A 40 -4.55 -2.84 -6.22
CA THR A 40 -3.77 -3.88 -5.53
C THR A 40 -3.46 -3.43 -4.12
N ALA A 41 -3.82 -4.26 -3.14
CA ALA A 41 -3.52 -4.06 -1.74
C ALA A 41 -2.37 -4.99 -1.31
N TYR A 42 -1.48 -4.44 -0.48
CA TYR A 42 -0.31 -5.10 0.09
C TYR A 42 -0.39 -4.94 1.60
N ALA A 43 -0.25 -6.04 2.33
CA ALA A 43 0.03 -6.05 3.75
C ALA A 43 1.38 -6.75 3.93
N ALA A 44 2.44 -5.97 4.15
CA ALA A 44 3.79 -6.46 4.39
C ALA A 44 4.01 -6.61 5.89
N PHE A 45 4.18 -7.84 6.36
CA PHE A 45 4.52 -8.15 7.74
C PHE A 45 6.03 -8.01 7.92
N GLU A 46 6.78 -8.58 7.00
CA GLU A 46 8.23 -8.46 6.87
C GLU A 46 8.62 -7.61 5.66
N THR A 47 9.92 -7.35 5.47
CA THR A 47 10.39 -6.65 4.26
C THR A 47 10.05 -7.48 3.02
N TYR A 48 9.16 -6.96 2.19
CA TYR A 48 8.63 -7.64 1.02
C TYR A 48 9.25 -7.11 -0.27
N SER A 49 9.97 -7.97 -0.99
CA SER A 49 10.65 -7.63 -2.24
C SER A 49 10.09 -8.48 -3.39
N PRO A 50 8.99 -8.06 -4.03
CA PRO A 50 8.32 -8.89 -5.04
C PRO A 50 9.13 -9.04 -6.32
N THR A 51 9.19 -10.25 -6.86
CA THR A 51 9.90 -10.54 -8.12
C THR A 51 9.08 -10.18 -9.37
N LYS A 52 7.74 -10.33 -9.30
CA LYS A 52 6.81 -10.15 -10.44
C LYS A 52 5.94 -8.89 -10.37
N ASP A 53 6.11 -8.05 -9.36
CA ASP A 53 5.33 -6.81 -9.24
C ASP A 53 5.80 -5.77 -10.26
N GLU A 54 4.90 -4.95 -10.80
CA GLU A 54 5.22 -3.98 -11.85
C GLU A 54 5.70 -2.63 -11.28
N ILE A 55 5.39 -2.36 -10.01
CA ILE A 55 5.57 -1.07 -9.36
C ILE A 55 6.61 -1.16 -8.25
N PHE A 56 6.52 -2.13 -7.36
CA PHE A 56 7.37 -2.21 -6.18
C PHE A 56 8.58 -3.12 -6.40
N LEU A 57 9.73 -2.66 -5.93
CA LEU A 57 10.94 -3.48 -5.73
C LEU A 57 11.08 -3.88 -4.27
N SER A 58 10.66 -3.02 -3.35
CA SER A 58 10.70 -3.30 -1.92
C SER A 58 9.65 -2.48 -1.16
N ILE A 59 8.93 -3.15 -0.27
CA ILE A 59 8.05 -2.57 0.74
C ILE A 59 8.62 -2.99 2.10
N PRO A 60 8.91 -2.04 3.02
CA PRO A 60 9.47 -2.39 4.32
C PRO A 60 8.45 -3.11 5.20
N ALA A 61 8.94 -3.81 6.23
CA ALA A 61 8.12 -4.49 7.22
C ALA A 61 7.09 -3.56 7.88
N GLU A 62 6.03 -4.17 8.44
CA GLU A 62 4.93 -3.47 9.11
C GLU A 62 4.35 -2.33 8.27
N THR A 63 4.06 -2.58 7.00
CA THR A 63 3.57 -1.55 6.07
C THR A 63 2.39 -2.07 5.27
N MET A 64 1.32 -1.27 5.24
CA MET A 64 0.19 -1.51 4.36
C MET A 64 0.23 -0.50 3.21
N VAL A 65 0.01 -0.99 1.99
CA VAL A 65 -0.01 -0.18 0.78
C VAL A 65 -1.23 -0.53 -0.05
N MET A 66 -1.89 0.48 -0.59
CA MET A 66 -2.85 0.30 -1.68
C MET A 66 -2.37 1.12 -2.87
N GLN A 67 -2.39 0.50 -4.06
CA GLN A 67 -2.06 1.16 -5.32
C GLN A 67 -3.22 1.06 -6.29
N LYS A 68 -3.41 2.11 -7.10
CA LYS A 68 -4.32 2.09 -8.24
C LYS A 68 -3.71 2.87 -9.40
N GLN A 69 -3.59 2.20 -10.54
CA GLN A 69 -3.20 2.87 -11.79
C GLN A 69 -4.41 3.62 -12.38
N ALA A 70 -4.23 4.91 -12.67
CA ALA A 70 -5.23 5.77 -13.32
C ALA A 70 -4.59 6.49 -14.52
N GLY A 71 -4.62 5.85 -15.69
CA GLY A 71 -3.90 6.35 -16.87
C GLY A 71 -2.40 6.38 -16.63
N SER A 72 -1.75 7.55 -16.75
CA SER A 72 -0.33 7.74 -16.46
C SER A 72 -0.01 8.03 -14.98
N LYS A 73 -1.05 8.14 -14.14
CA LYS A 73 -0.93 8.44 -12.71
C LYS A 73 -1.02 7.16 -11.88
N LEU A 74 -0.26 7.12 -10.80
CA LEU A 74 -0.30 6.06 -9.80
C LEU A 74 -0.81 6.67 -8.50
N LEU A 75 -2.00 6.26 -8.07
CA LEU A 75 -2.55 6.63 -6.77
C LEU A 75 -2.02 5.65 -5.74
N LEU A 76 -1.50 6.18 -4.64
CA LEU A 76 -0.95 5.40 -3.53
C LEU A 76 -1.58 5.84 -2.22
N SER A 77 -1.81 4.85 -1.36
CA SER A 77 -2.13 5.02 0.05
C SER A 77 -1.16 4.14 0.84
N VAL A 78 -0.43 4.72 1.78
CA VAL A 78 0.56 4.00 2.60
C VAL A 78 0.27 4.28 4.07
N CYS A 79 0.23 3.25 4.90
CA CYS A 79 0.18 3.39 6.35
C CYS A 79 1.08 2.38 7.06
N ASP A 80 1.52 2.75 8.27
CA ASP A 80 2.07 1.83 9.26
C ASP A 80 0.99 1.58 10.32
N PRO A 81 0.48 0.34 10.47
CA PRO A 81 -0.51 0.03 11.50
C PRO A 81 0.05 0.14 12.93
N ASN A 82 1.38 0.12 13.12
CA ASN A 82 2.03 0.34 14.39
C ASN A 82 1.90 1.80 14.81
N LEU A 83 1.16 2.06 15.89
CA LEU A 83 0.99 3.41 16.43
C LEU A 83 2.29 4.02 16.97
N ASN A 84 3.37 3.23 17.12
CA ASN A 84 4.66 3.69 17.62
C ASN A 84 4.60 4.38 18.99
N ILE A 85 3.72 3.88 19.86
CA ILE A 85 3.59 4.35 21.22
C ILE A 85 4.66 3.66 22.06
N SER A 86 5.40 4.43 22.86
CA SER A 86 6.54 3.95 23.66
C SER A 86 6.14 2.94 24.73
N GLU A 87 5.05 3.22 25.47
CA GLU A 87 4.54 2.32 26.51
C GLU A 87 3.18 1.74 26.12
N LYS A 88 2.97 0.43 26.27
CA LYS A 88 1.70 -0.25 25.97
C LYS A 88 1.04 -0.75 27.26
N THR A 89 0.71 0.17 28.17
CA THR A 89 -0.01 -0.13 29.43
C THR A 89 -1.50 0.23 29.32
N TYR A 90 -2.31 -0.10 30.33
CA TYR A 90 -3.76 0.10 30.35
C TYR A 90 -4.18 1.56 30.10
N THR A 91 -3.36 2.52 30.51
CA THR A 91 -3.50 3.94 30.14
C THR A 91 -2.15 4.49 29.69
N THR A 92 -1.93 4.60 28.38
CA THR A 92 -0.75 5.29 27.87
C THR A 92 -1.03 6.78 27.69
N LYS A 93 -0.21 7.63 28.30
CA LYS A 93 -0.29 9.09 28.14
C LYS A 93 0.43 9.61 26.89
N GLU A 94 1.41 8.86 26.41
CA GLU A 94 2.31 9.29 25.33
C GLU A 94 1.63 9.12 23.97
N PRO A 95 1.71 10.15 23.09
CA PRO A 95 1.08 10.08 21.79
C PRO A 95 1.83 9.13 20.85
N SER A 96 1.12 8.66 19.83
CA SER A 96 1.73 7.98 18.68
C SER A 96 2.79 8.86 18.05
N ARG A 97 3.97 8.28 17.79
CA ARG A 97 5.12 8.97 17.19
C ARG A 97 5.18 8.69 15.69
N PRO A 98 5.66 9.64 14.86
CA PRO A 98 5.86 9.37 13.44
C PRO A 98 6.85 8.22 13.19
N ILE A 99 6.62 7.45 12.12
CA ILE A 99 7.53 6.43 11.58
C ILE A 99 7.74 6.72 10.10
N GLU A 100 8.98 6.67 9.63
CA GLU A 100 9.28 6.73 8.21
C GLU A 100 9.29 5.32 7.59
N LYS A 101 8.55 5.16 6.49
CA LYS A 101 8.58 3.97 5.65
C LYS A 101 9.25 4.30 4.33
N LYS A 102 10.33 3.58 4.03
CA LYS A 102 11.10 3.72 2.78
C LYS A 102 10.73 2.60 1.81
N LEU A 103 9.97 2.94 0.78
CA LEU A 103 9.60 2.06 -0.32
C LEU A 103 10.51 2.28 -1.51
N ILE A 104 10.76 1.23 -2.30
CA ILE A 104 11.53 1.29 -3.54
C ILE A 104 10.61 0.91 -4.69
N LEU A 105 10.49 1.80 -5.68
CA LEU A 105 9.62 1.63 -6.84
C LEU A 105 10.44 1.47 -8.12
N LYS A 106 9.94 0.65 -9.04
CA LYS A 106 10.45 0.49 -10.41
C LYS A 106 10.19 1.75 -11.23
N GLY A 107 11.22 2.21 -11.93
CA GLY A 107 11.13 3.37 -12.81
C GLY A 107 11.20 4.71 -12.08
N LYS A 108 10.98 5.79 -12.85
CA LYS A 108 11.12 7.17 -12.39
C LYS A 108 9.75 7.77 -12.11
N TRP A 109 9.54 8.20 -10.88
CA TRP A 109 8.30 8.79 -10.42
C TRP A 109 8.53 10.16 -9.80
N ARG A 110 7.58 11.07 -10.01
CA ARG A 110 7.52 12.35 -9.31
C ARG A 110 6.16 12.52 -8.65
N SER A 111 6.13 13.20 -7.51
CA SER A 111 4.86 13.62 -6.92
C SER A 111 4.14 14.60 -7.85
N THR A 112 2.82 14.46 -7.98
CA THR A 112 2.01 15.41 -8.76
C THR A 112 1.62 16.65 -7.99
N ALA A 113 1.78 16.65 -6.66
CA ALA A 113 1.48 17.77 -5.78
C ALA A 113 2.47 17.82 -4.60
N PRO A 114 2.72 19.00 -4.00
CA PRO A 114 3.46 19.09 -2.75
C PRO A 114 2.75 18.30 -1.65
N ASN A 115 3.50 17.49 -0.91
CA ASN A 115 3.00 16.77 0.26
C ASN A 115 4.16 16.66 1.25
N ASN A 116 3.99 17.25 2.44
CA ASN A 116 5.04 17.31 3.47
C ASN A 116 5.27 15.98 4.20
N LYS A 117 4.40 14.99 3.98
CA LYS A 117 4.56 13.63 4.53
C LYS A 117 5.28 12.68 3.58
N ILE A 118 5.67 13.12 2.38
CA ILE A 118 6.40 12.27 1.44
C ILE A 118 7.64 12.96 0.90
N THR A 119 8.67 12.15 0.67
CA THR A 119 9.86 12.55 -0.09
C THR A 119 10.06 11.57 -1.23
N VAL A 120 10.29 12.09 -2.44
CA VAL A 120 10.40 11.28 -3.67
C VAL A 120 11.74 11.58 -4.33
N HIS A 121 12.63 10.58 -4.37
CA HIS A 121 13.93 10.67 -5.02
C HIS A 121 14.05 9.63 -6.13
N SER A 122 14.03 10.07 -7.39
CA SER A 122 14.23 9.22 -8.55
C SER A 122 15.70 9.19 -9.00
N ASN A 123 16.24 8.01 -9.29
CA ASN A 123 17.50 7.83 -10.01
C ASN A 123 17.24 7.42 -11.47
N GLN A 124 18.19 6.75 -12.13
CA GLN A 124 18.02 6.32 -13.53
C GLN A 124 17.04 5.15 -13.74
N THR A 125 16.88 4.27 -12.75
CA THR A 125 16.13 3.02 -12.88
C THR A 125 14.99 2.88 -11.88
N GLU A 126 15.05 3.60 -10.76
CA GLU A 126 14.20 3.40 -9.59
C GLU A 126 13.83 4.72 -8.90
N THR A 127 12.82 4.66 -8.05
CA THR A 127 12.42 5.76 -7.18
C THR A 127 12.40 5.31 -5.72
N VAL A 128 13.12 6.04 -4.88
CA VAL A 128 13.02 5.94 -3.42
C VAL A 128 11.88 6.85 -2.96
N LEU A 129 10.89 6.26 -2.31
CA LEU A 129 9.73 6.92 -1.74
C LEU A 129 9.78 6.78 -0.22
N ILE A 130 9.93 7.89 0.48
CA ILE A 130 9.87 7.93 1.95
C ILE A 130 8.52 8.52 2.32
N VAL A 131 7.77 7.82 3.19
CA VAL A 131 6.46 8.24 3.69
C VAL A 131 6.49 8.31 5.21
N THR A 132 6.16 9.47 5.77
CA THR A 132 6.03 9.68 7.22
C THR A 132 4.62 9.28 7.67
N CYS A 133 4.51 8.11 8.29
CA CYS A 133 3.27 7.54 8.81
C CYS A 133 3.10 7.89 10.30
N GLN A 134 1.86 8.06 10.76
CA GLN A 134 1.55 8.28 12.18
C GLN A 134 0.11 7.85 12.46
N HIS A 135 -0.20 7.45 13.69
CA HIS A 135 -1.56 7.12 14.15
C HIS A 135 -2.25 5.94 13.45
N GLY A 136 -1.54 5.14 12.64
CA GLY A 136 -2.19 4.17 11.77
C GLY A 136 -2.98 4.82 10.62
N GLN A 137 -2.84 6.14 10.42
CA GLN A 137 -3.57 6.86 9.38
C GLN A 137 -2.87 6.73 8.02
N PRO A 138 -3.62 6.47 6.95
CA PRO A 138 -3.06 6.45 5.61
C PRO A 138 -2.58 7.83 5.15
N VAL A 139 -1.44 7.84 4.48
CA VAL A 139 -0.95 8.97 3.70
C VAL A 139 -1.25 8.68 2.24
N GLU A 140 -2.14 9.48 1.67
CA GLU A 140 -2.56 9.35 0.27
C GLU A 140 -1.91 10.40 -0.62
N PHE A 141 -1.44 9.97 -1.78
CA PHE A 141 -0.80 10.85 -2.76
C PHE A 141 -0.82 10.22 -4.15
N THR A 142 -0.49 11.04 -5.14
CA THR A 142 -0.43 10.62 -6.54
C THR A 142 0.96 10.86 -7.10
N LEU A 143 1.48 9.85 -7.79
CA LEU A 143 2.72 9.92 -8.53
C LEU A 143 2.43 9.93 -10.04
N SER A 144 3.35 10.49 -10.82
CA SER A 144 3.35 10.41 -12.28
C SER A 144 4.71 9.97 -12.78
N ARG A 145 4.74 9.21 -13.88
CA ARG A 145 5.99 8.81 -14.53
C ARG A 145 6.75 10.04 -15.02
N LYS A 146 8.04 10.08 -14.74
CA LYS A 146 8.98 11.10 -15.25
C LYS A 146 9.43 10.79 -16.66
#